data_AF-A0A6A5HVC1-F1
#
_entry.id   AF-A0A6A5HVC1-F1
#
_cell.length_a   1.000
_cell.length_b   1.000
_cell.length_c   1.000
_cell.angle_alpha   90.00
_cell.angle_beta   90.00
_cell.angle_gamma   90.00
#
_symmetry.space_group_name_H-M   'P 1'
#
loop_
_entity.id
_entity.type
_entity.pdbx_description
1 polymer ?
#
loop_
_entity_poly.entity_id
_entity_poly.type
_entity_poly.pdbx_seq_one_letter_code
_entity_poly.pdbx_strand_id
1 'polypeptide(L)'
;MEVRRRFPEAFIAMTCVLLAIPLYLLIVGIIKLDSCSADSRIPIWMICTSAIMIIERMMESMNQAMDLKFVNNNPRPEITERRKLKEWENERYKNRSTMLFAMISLSRVAIFVTTIVGSALVFSAYSNRSQCDGLLYWSAFMNRYDRAITIFSPDGHLFQVEYAQEAVKKGSTAVGVRGKDCIVIGVEKKSIPALQDDRTIRKIHMIDDHVMLAFAGLSADARVLVDRARIECQSYKLTLEDPVTVAYISRYIANTKQRFTQSPGRRPFGISMLIGGFDHDGTPRLFKTEPSGAYYEYVANSTGRGEKPVREYLEEHYSEENTADEATTLKLVVKSLAQVVPPGSQNIEIAVMKKVNDELQQRVLTIDEIEALLKVVEAERVAAEAEEAASKKK
;
A
#
# COMPACT_ATOMS: atom_id res chain seq x y z
N MET A 1 10.13 20.92 51.50
CA MET A 1 11.18 20.22 50.72
C MET A 1 11.26 20.89 49.36
N GLU A 2 12.32 21.67 49.10
CA GLU A 2 12.59 22.24 47.79
C GLU A 2 12.82 21.12 46.77
N VAL A 3 11.85 20.90 45.88
CA VAL A 3 12.04 20.04 44.72
C VAL A 3 12.86 20.84 43.70
N ARG A 4 14.18 20.84 43.87
CA ARG A 4 15.12 21.33 42.86
C ARG A 4 14.91 20.47 41.61
N ARG A 5 14.20 20.98 40.59
CA ARG A 5 13.95 20.23 39.35
C ARG A 5 15.30 20.00 38.67
N ARG A 6 15.80 18.76 38.73
CA ARG A 6 16.99 18.33 37.97
C ARG A 6 16.71 18.52 36.48
N PHE A 7 17.77 18.79 35.71
CA PHE A 7 17.71 18.73 34.25
C PHE A 7 17.01 17.42 33.84
N PRO A 8 15.98 17.45 32.98
CA PRO A 8 15.32 16.22 32.57
C PRO A 8 16.33 15.35 31.84
N GLU A 9 16.63 14.16 32.38
CA GLU A 9 17.56 13.19 31.79
C GLU A 9 17.20 12.88 30.34
N ALA A 10 15.89 12.90 30.02
CA ALA A 10 15.34 12.79 28.67
C ALA A 10 15.82 13.90 27.70
N PHE A 11 16.06 15.12 28.18
CA PHE A 11 16.53 16.23 27.35
C PHE A 11 18.01 16.10 27.00
N ILE A 12 18.84 15.68 27.96
CA ILE A 12 20.26 15.41 27.72
C ILE A 12 20.38 14.24 26.73
N ALA A 13 19.63 13.16 26.94
CA ALA A 13 19.58 12.02 26.03
C ALA A 13 19.14 12.43 24.61
N MET A 14 18.05 13.21 24.48
CA MET A 14 17.56 13.71 23.20
C MET A 14 18.57 14.62 22.50
N THR A 15 19.27 15.49 23.23
CA THR A 15 20.29 16.38 22.68
C THR A 15 21.48 15.59 22.15
N CYS A 16 21.94 14.55 22.87
CA CYS A 16 23.00 13.65 22.42
C CYS A 16 22.61 12.88 21.14
N VAL A 17 21.37 12.39 21.05
CA VAL A 17 20.86 11.70 19.84
C VAL A 17 20.82 12.67 18.64
N LEU A 18 20.34 13.90 18.85
CA LEU A 18 20.24 14.90 17.78
C LEU A 18 21.60 15.46 17.32
N LEU A 19 22.67 15.31 18.13
CA LEU A 19 24.04 15.66 17.74
C LEU A 19 24.72 14.58 16.87
N ALA A 20 24.20 13.35 16.84
CA ALA A 20 24.78 12.27 16.06
C ALA A 20 24.79 12.57 14.54
N ILE A 21 23.71 13.17 14.02
CA ILE A 21 23.59 13.48 12.58
C ILE A 21 24.57 14.60 12.16
N PRO A 22 24.64 15.76 12.84
CA PRO A 22 25.63 16.79 12.52
C PRO A 22 27.08 16.30 12.67
N LEU A 23 27.39 15.53 13.72
CA LEU A 23 28.73 14.96 13.90
C LEU A 23 29.09 13.98 12.78
N TYR A 24 28.14 13.15 12.35
CA TYR A 24 28.34 12.25 11.22
C TYR A 24 28.62 13.02 9.92
N LEU A 25 27.83 14.06 9.60
CA LEU A 25 28.05 14.89 8.42
C LEU A 25 29.40 15.64 8.46
N LEU A 26 29.81 16.11 9.64
CA LEU A 26 31.10 16.75 9.85
C LEU A 26 32.26 15.77 9.63
N ILE A 27 32.17 14.58 10.22
CA ILE A 27 33.20 13.53 10.10
C ILE A 27 33.34 13.06 8.65
N VAL A 28 32.22 12.77 7.98
CA VAL A 28 32.23 12.34 6.57
C VAL A 28 32.77 13.45 5.68
N GLY A 29 32.33 14.70 5.87
CA GLY A 29 32.83 15.85 5.10
C GLY A 29 34.34 16.06 5.25
N ILE A 30 34.89 15.88 6.44
CA ILE A 30 36.34 16.02 6.70
C ILE A 30 37.13 14.83 6.13
N ILE A 31 36.70 13.58 6.38
CA ILE A 31 37.42 12.38 5.93
C ILE A 31 37.42 12.26 4.40
N LYS A 32 36.38 12.75 3.74
CA LYS A 32 36.16 12.59 2.29
C LYS A 32 36.25 13.92 1.52
N LEU A 33 37.04 14.87 2.02
CA LEU A 33 37.16 16.23 1.47
C LEU A 33 37.52 16.25 -0.03
N ASP A 34 38.40 15.34 -0.45
CA ASP A 34 38.87 15.24 -1.85
C ASP A 34 38.25 14.07 -2.63
N SER A 35 37.27 13.37 -2.04
CA SER A 35 36.75 12.10 -2.57
C SER A 35 35.57 12.25 -3.56
N CYS A 36 35.35 13.45 -4.10
CA CYS A 36 34.31 13.74 -5.09
C CYS A 36 34.84 14.68 -6.16
N SER A 37 35.25 14.11 -7.30
CA SER A 37 35.77 14.88 -8.42
C SER A 37 34.67 15.49 -9.29
N ALA A 38 33.41 15.07 -9.11
CA ALA A 38 32.27 15.67 -9.81
C ALA A 38 31.93 17.08 -9.29
N ASP A 39 32.03 17.31 -7.97
CA ASP A 39 31.86 18.64 -7.37
C ASP A 39 32.55 18.73 -6.00
N SER A 40 33.66 19.46 -5.93
CA SER A 40 34.44 19.67 -4.71
C SER A 40 33.71 20.49 -3.64
N ARG A 41 32.56 21.10 -3.98
CA ARG A 41 31.77 21.90 -3.03
C ARG A 41 30.91 21.05 -2.11
N ILE A 42 30.64 19.78 -2.45
CA ILE A 42 29.75 18.90 -1.66
C ILE A 42 30.33 18.62 -0.25
N PRO A 43 31.61 18.19 -0.09
CA PRO A 43 32.20 18.01 1.24
C PRO A 43 32.27 19.30 2.06
N ILE A 44 32.62 20.42 1.41
CA ILE A 44 32.69 21.75 2.06
C ILE A 44 31.29 22.15 2.56
N TRP A 45 30.26 21.95 1.75
CA TRP A 45 28.88 22.21 2.12
C TRP A 45 28.42 21.37 3.32
N MET A 46 28.78 20.08 3.38
CA MET A 46 28.48 19.21 4.52
C MET A 46 29.15 19.70 5.81
N ILE A 47 30.41 20.13 5.74
CA ILE A 47 31.14 20.72 6.87
C ILE A 47 30.48 22.01 7.34
N CYS A 48 30.17 22.93 6.42
CA CYS A 48 29.53 24.20 6.78
C CYS A 48 28.13 23.98 7.40
N THR A 49 27.33 23.10 6.81
CA THR A 49 25.97 22.81 7.30
C THR A 49 25.99 22.13 8.66
N SER A 50 26.91 21.17 8.87
CA SER A 50 27.09 20.50 10.16
C SER A 50 27.54 21.47 11.26
N ALA A 51 28.46 22.40 10.97
CA ALA A 51 28.89 23.42 11.91
C ALA A 51 27.74 24.34 12.34
N ILE A 52 26.91 24.78 11.40
CA ILE A 52 25.72 25.60 11.70
C ILE A 52 24.71 24.83 12.56
N MET A 53 24.49 23.54 12.28
CA MET A 53 23.61 22.69 13.08
C MET A 53 24.13 22.50 14.51
N ILE A 54 25.44 22.31 14.70
CA ILE A 54 26.06 22.20 16.03
C ILE A 54 25.90 23.51 16.81
N ILE A 55 26.16 24.66 16.18
CA ILE A 55 25.99 25.98 16.81
C ILE A 55 24.52 26.22 17.20
N GLU A 56 23.56 25.85 16.34
CA GLU A 56 22.13 25.97 16.66
C GLU A 56 21.72 25.10 17.84
N ARG A 57 22.19 23.84 17.90
CA ARG A 57 21.95 22.96 19.05
C ARG A 57 22.58 23.49 20.33
N MET A 58 23.78 24.11 20.26
CA MET A 58 24.41 24.75 21.42
C MET A 58 23.58 25.94 21.92
N MET A 59 23.12 26.83 21.03
CA MET A 59 22.29 27.98 21.40
C MET A 59 20.95 27.57 22.01
N GLU A 60 20.30 26.53 21.48
CA GLU A 60 19.05 25.99 22.04
C GLU A 60 19.27 25.36 23.42
N SER A 61 20.37 24.64 23.62
CA SER A 61 20.75 24.10 24.94
C SER A 61 20.99 25.22 25.96
N MET A 62 21.67 26.31 25.55
CA MET A 62 21.86 27.50 26.39
C MET A 62 20.52 28.18 26.73
N ASN A 63 19.61 28.31 25.75
CA ASN A 63 18.29 28.89 25.95
C ASN A 63 17.51 28.13 27.04
N GLN A 64 17.53 26.81 26.96
CA GLN A 64 16.83 25.95 27.92
C GLN A 64 17.52 25.93 29.29
N ALA A 65 18.84 25.99 29.34
CA ALA A 65 19.57 26.12 30.61
C ALA A 65 19.23 27.44 31.33
N MET A 66 19.08 28.54 30.60
CA MET A 66 18.64 29.82 31.15
C MET A 66 17.19 29.78 31.64
N ASP A 67 16.29 29.15 30.87
CA ASP A 67 14.88 28.99 31.26
C ASP A 67 14.73 28.09 32.50
N LEU A 68 15.51 27.02 32.61
CA LEU A 68 15.57 26.16 33.79
C LEU A 68 16.10 26.89 35.03
N LYS A 69 17.15 27.72 34.88
CA LYS A 69 17.64 28.58 35.97
C LYS A 69 16.56 29.55 36.45
N PHE A 70 15.80 30.15 35.53
CA PHE A 70 14.69 31.03 35.89
C PHE A 70 13.59 30.29 36.64
N VAL A 71 13.15 29.12 36.16
CA VAL A 71 12.08 28.33 36.80
C VAL A 71 12.50 27.78 38.17
N ASN A 72 13.78 27.46 38.35
CA ASN A 72 14.31 27.01 39.65
C ASN A 72 14.42 28.16 40.67
N ASN A 73 14.81 29.35 40.23
CA ASN A 73 14.88 30.52 41.10
C ASN A 73 13.50 31.15 41.37
N ASN A 74 12.56 31.01 40.42
CA ASN A 74 11.20 31.53 40.47
C ASN A 74 10.19 30.40 40.20
N PRO A 75 9.76 29.64 41.21
CA PRO A 75 8.80 28.55 41.03
C PRO A 75 7.46 29.06 40.49
N ARG A 76 6.86 28.30 39.55
CA ARG A 76 5.61 28.68 38.90
C ARG A 76 4.45 28.71 39.92
N PRO A 77 3.65 29.79 40.00
CA PRO A 77 2.48 29.88 40.87
C PRO A 77 1.38 28.87 40.51
N GLU A 78 0.49 28.56 41.46
CA GLU A 78 -0.69 27.72 41.23
C GLU A 78 -1.74 28.43 40.34
N ILE A 79 -2.55 27.63 39.62
CA ILE A 79 -3.52 28.10 38.61
C ILE A 79 -4.63 28.99 39.24
N THR A 80 -4.89 28.82 40.53
CA THR A 80 -5.86 29.60 41.32
C THR A 80 -5.48 31.07 41.44
N GLU A 81 -4.18 31.42 41.35
CA GLU A 81 -3.67 32.78 41.50
C GLU A 81 -3.38 33.46 40.13
N ARG A 82 -4.43 33.65 39.33
CA ARG A 82 -4.32 34.14 37.93
C ARG A 82 -3.52 35.44 37.76
N ARG A 83 -3.55 36.35 38.74
CA ARG A 83 -2.80 37.62 38.69
C ARG A 83 -1.29 37.40 38.83
N LYS A 84 -0.86 36.64 39.83
CA LYS A 84 0.55 36.29 40.05
C LYS A 84 1.11 35.43 38.93
N LEU A 85 0.28 34.56 38.33
CA LEU A 85 0.67 33.79 37.15
C LEU A 85 1.00 34.70 35.96
N LYS A 86 0.17 35.71 35.68
CA LYS A 86 0.44 36.70 34.62
C LYS A 86 1.72 37.51 34.88
N GLU A 87 1.96 37.89 36.14
CA GLU A 87 3.17 38.63 36.54
C GLU A 87 4.41 37.75 36.34
N TRP A 88 4.38 36.50 36.77
CA TRP A 88 5.43 35.51 36.56
C TRP A 88 5.71 35.24 35.07
N GLU A 89 4.67 35.15 34.24
CA GLU A 89 4.81 34.99 32.78
C GLU A 89 5.48 36.20 32.13
N ASN A 90 5.14 37.42 32.57
CA ASN A 90 5.77 38.65 32.10
C ASN A 90 7.25 38.74 32.52
N GLU A 91 7.60 38.32 33.73
CA GLU A 91 9.00 38.26 34.19
C GLU A 91 9.81 37.23 33.41
N ARG A 92 9.23 36.06 33.15
CA ARG A 92 9.85 35.03 32.30
C ARG A 92 10.08 35.54 30.89
N TYR A 93 9.13 36.31 30.33
CA TYR A 93 9.27 36.92 29.01
C TYR A 93 10.39 37.97 28.97
N LYS A 94 10.47 38.84 29.98
CA LYS A 94 11.55 39.84 30.11
C LYS A 94 12.93 39.22 30.30
N ASN A 95 13.00 38.06 30.95
CA ASN A 95 14.26 37.34 31.17
C ASN A 95 14.77 36.60 29.90
N ARG A 96 13.93 36.43 28.87
CA ARG A 96 14.38 35.85 27.60
C ARG A 96 15.22 36.85 26.83
N SER A 97 16.46 36.47 26.51
CA SER A 97 17.32 37.25 25.62
C SER A 97 16.72 37.29 24.21
N THR A 98 16.26 38.47 23.80
CA THR A 98 15.79 38.73 22.43
C THR A 98 16.89 38.48 21.41
N MET A 99 18.14 38.77 21.77
CA MET A 99 19.33 38.50 20.95
C MET A 99 19.53 37.00 20.71
N LEU A 100 19.43 36.16 21.74
CA LEU A 100 19.56 34.71 21.60
C LEU A 100 18.46 34.12 20.70
N PHE A 101 17.22 34.59 20.87
CA PHE A 101 16.09 34.16 20.04
C PHE A 101 16.26 34.57 18.57
N ALA A 102 16.76 35.78 18.32
CA ALA A 102 17.09 36.24 16.98
C ALA A 102 18.19 35.38 16.34
N MET A 103 19.25 35.05 17.10
CA MET A 103 20.34 34.19 16.61
C MET A 103 19.88 32.76 16.28
N ILE A 104 19.01 32.16 17.10
CA ILE A 104 18.38 30.86 16.83
C ILE A 104 17.49 30.93 15.58
N SER A 105 16.76 32.03 15.40
CA SER A 105 15.91 32.20 14.21
C SER A 105 16.75 32.36 12.94
N LEU A 106 17.84 33.13 13.01
CA LEU A 106 18.78 33.31 11.90
C LEU A 106 19.51 32.00 11.55
N SER A 107 19.92 31.21 12.54
CA SER A 107 20.56 29.92 12.27
C SER A 107 19.60 28.92 11.62
N ARG A 108 18.30 28.92 11.98
CA ARG A 108 17.28 28.09 11.31
C ARG A 108 17.07 28.49 9.85
N VAL A 109 17.06 29.79 9.55
CA VAL A 109 17.01 30.28 8.17
C VAL A 109 18.28 29.87 7.41
N ALA A 110 19.46 29.98 8.03
CA ALA A 110 20.72 29.53 7.43
C ALA A 110 20.72 28.03 7.11
N ILE A 111 20.27 27.17 8.04
CA ILE A 111 20.14 25.72 7.82
C ILE A 111 19.17 25.42 6.67
N PHE A 112 18.05 26.15 6.59
CA PHE A 112 17.09 25.98 5.50
C PHE A 112 17.70 26.34 4.13
N VAL A 113 18.40 27.48 4.05
CA VAL A 113 19.08 27.92 2.84
C VAL A 113 20.19 26.94 2.45
N THR A 114 21.03 26.50 3.38
CA THR A 114 22.09 25.54 3.05
C THR A 114 21.52 24.19 2.62
N THR A 115 20.40 23.74 3.19
CA THR A 115 19.74 22.49 2.76
C THR A 115 19.24 22.58 1.32
N ILE A 116 18.70 23.73 0.90
CA ILE A 116 18.28 23.97 -0.49
C ILE A 116 19.49 23.96 -1.43
N VAL A 117 20.57 24.69 -1.06
CA VAL A 117 21.80 24.74 -1.84
C VAL A 117 22.44 23.35 -1.98
N GLY A 118 22.50 22.58 -0.89
CA GLY A 118 23.00 21.21 -0.90
C GLY A 118 22.19 20.30 -1.82
N SER A 119 20.87 20.40 -1.77
CA SER A 119 19.99 19.64 -2.67
C SER A 119 20.28 19.95 -4.14
N ALA A 120 20.54 21.22 -4.47
CA ALA A 120 20.90 21.64 -5.83
C ALA A 120 22.29 21.13 -6.26
N LEU A 121 23.29 21.18 -5.37
CA LEU A 121 24.64 20.68 -5.64
C LEU A 121 24.64 19.16 -5.88
N VAL A 122 23.94 18.41 -5.03
CA VAL A 122 23.86 16.95 -5.13
C VAL A 122 23.07 16.52 -6.39
N PHE A 123 22.03 17.27 -6.75
CA PHE A 123 21.29 17.06 -7.99
C PHE A 123 22.14 17.36 -9.23
N SER A 124 22.93 18.44 -9.22
CA SER A 124 23.85 18.76 -10.31
C SER A 124 24.94 17.71 -10.50
N ALA A 125 25.38 17.03 -9.44
CA ALA A 125 26.37 15.98 -9.48
C ALA A 125 25.78 14.57 -9.77
N TYR A 126 24.45 14.45 -9.96
CA TYR A 126 23.77 13.16 -10.11
C TYR A 126 24.23 12.35 -11.33
N SER A 127 24.43 12.99 -12.50
CA SER A 127 24.83 12.25 -13.72
C SER A 127 26.22 11.62 -13.61
N ASN A 128 27.10 12.21 -12.79
CA ASN A 128 28.49 11.80 -12.62
C ASN A 128 28.74 11.16 -11.25
N ARG A 129 27.71 10.55 -10.64
CA ARG A 129 27.77 9.97 -9.28
C ARG A 129 28.91 8.96 -9.08
N SER A 130 29.34 8.26 -10.14
CA SER A 130 30.44 7.28 -10.09
C SER A 130 31.80 7.92 -9.79
N GLN A 131 31.91 9.24 -9.89
CA GLN A 131 33.11 10.02 -9.60
C GLN A 131 33.16 10.50 -8.13
N CYS A 132 32.16 10.14 -7.31
CA CYS A 132 32.12 10.47 -5.89
C CYS A 132 31.98 9.21 -5.04
N ASP A 133 32.61 9.20 -3.87
CA ASP A 133 32.50 8.11 -2.90
C ASP A 133 31.02 7.91 -2.51
N GLY A 134 30.57 6.65 -2.52
CA GLY A 134 29.16 6.32 -2.23
C GLY A 134 28.71 6.78 -0.84
N LEU A 135 29.57 6.72 0.17
CA LEU A 135 29.23 7.16 1.53
C LEU A 135 28.95 8.67 1.58
N LEU A 136 29.72 9.46 0.82
CA LEU A 136 29.55 10.91 0.69
C LEU A 136 28.27 11.25 -0.09
N TYR A 137 28.00 10.54 -1.19
CA TYR A 137 26.82 10.80 -2.01
C TYR A 137 25.50 10.40 -1.31
N TRP A 138 25.46 9.22 -0.68
CA TRP A 138 24.27 8.72 0.02
C TRP A 138 23.95 9.49 1.31
N SER A 139 24.96 10.02 2.00
CA SER A 139 24.74 10.91 3.15
C SER A 139 24.16 12.27 2.74
N ALA A 140 24.46 12.74 1.53
CA ALA A 140 23.90 13.97 0.96
C ALA A 140 22.53 13.76 0.28
N PHE A 141 22.21 12.53 -0.14
CA PHE A 141 20.98 12.14 -0.83
C PHE A 141 20.05 11.32 0.08
N MET A 142 19.51 11.91 1.15
CA MET A 142 18.43 11.30 1.92
C MET A 142 17.12 11.32 1.10
N ASN A 143 16.93 10.25 0.31
CA ASN A 143 15.70 9.66 -0.23
C ASN A 143 14.49 10.58 -0.52
N ARG A 144 14.30 10.95 -1.80
CA ARG A 144 13.09 11.66 -2.29
C ARG A 144 12.34 10.96 -3.44
N TYR A 145 12.60 9.70 -3.75
CA TYR A 145 11.83 9.00 -4.80
C TYR A 145 10.50 8.47 -4.30
N ASP A 146 10.42 8.01 -3.05
CA ASP A 146 9.20 7.42 -2.47
C ASP A 146 8.03 8.43 -2.42
N ARG A 147 8.31 9.72 -2.23
CA ARG A 147 7.26 10.76 -2.17
C ARG A 147 6.69 11.16 -3.54
N ALA A 148 7.39 10.85 -4.62
CA ALA A 148 6.99 11.25 -5.95
C ALA A 148 6.27 10.12 -6.67
N ILE A 149 4.97 10.31 -6.90
CA ILE A 149 4.08 9.21 -7.29
C ILE A 149 4.36 8.67 -8.69
N THR A 150 4.83 9.52 -9.60
CA THR A 150 4.99 9.24 -11.04
C THR A 150 6.44 9.39 -11.50
N ILE A 151 7.42 9.24 -10.61
CA ILE A 151 8.84 9.33 -10.94
C ILE A 151 9.43 7.93 -10.95
N PHE A 152 10.15 7.61 -12.03
CA PHE A 152 10.88 6.36 -12.16
C PHE A 152 12.06 6.32 -11.18
N SER A 153 12.27 5.13 -10.61
CA SER A 153 13.51 4.83 -9.91
C SER A 153 14.69 4.83 -10.89
N PRO A 154 15.94 4.90 -10.40
CA PRO A 154 17.12 4.77 -11.24
C PRO A 154 17.16 3.47 -12.08
N ASP A 155 16.48 2.43 -11.60
CA ASP A 155 16.37 1.12 -12.26
C ASP A 155 15.15 1.03 -13.22
N GLY A 156 14.37 2.12 -13.36
CA GLY A 156 13.19 2.17 -14.23
C GLY A 156 11.88 1.69 -13.60
N HIS A 157 11.84 1.49 -12.27
CA HIS A 157 10.66 1.02 -11.56
C HIS A 157 9.76 2.16 -11.07
N LEU A 158 8.46 1.88 -10.90
CA LEU A 158 7.51 2.79 -10.25
C LEU A 158 7.14 2.23 -8.87
N PHE A 159 7.83 2.71 -7.82
CA PHE A 159 7.67 2.18 -6.46
C PHE A 159 6.23 2.27 -5.92
N GLN A 160 5.48 3.32 -6.26
CA GLN A 160 4.08 3.43 -5.83
C GLN A 160 3.18 2.34 -6.42
N VAL A 161 3.50 1.81 -7.61
CA VAL A 161 2.78 0.68 -8.20
C VAL A 161 3.15 -0.62 -7.47
N GLU A 162 4.43 -0.80 -7.11
CA GLU A 162 4.88 -1.95 -6.33
C GLU A 162 4.24 -1.96 -4.93
N TYR A 163 4.14 -0.80 -4.26
CA TYR A 163 3.42 -0.70 -2.99
C TYR A 163 1.93 -0.99 -3.12
N ALA A 164 1.31 -0.57 -4.23
CA ALA A 164 -0.07 -0.91 -4.53
C ALA A 164 -0.25 -2.43 -4.72
N GLN A 165 0.70 -3.11 -5.39
CA GLN A 165 0.70 -4.57 -5.50
C GLN A 165 0.88 -5.26 -4.13
N GLU A 166 1.74 -4.73 -3.26
CA GLU A 166 1.86 -5.23 -1.88
C GLU A 166 0.57 -5.04 -1.07
N ALA A 167 -0.21 -3.99 -1.34
CA ALA A 167 -1.54 -3.82 -0.75
C ALA A 167 -2.53 -4.88 -1.26
N VAL A 168 -2.47 -5.26 -2.54
CA VAL A 168 -3.26 -6.36 -3.11
C VAL A 168 -2.94 -7.67 -2.42
N LYS A 169 -1.65 -7.99 -2.22
CA LYS A 169 -1.20 -9.20 -1.51
C LYS A 169 -1.67 -9.27 -0.06
N LYS A 170 -2.12 -8.17 0.54
CA LYS A 170 -2.74 -8.16 1.88
C LYS A 170 -4.26 -8.30 1.84
N GLY A 171 -4.87 -8.18 0.66
CA GLY A 171 -6.30 -8.40 0.43
C GLY A 171 -6.69 -9.86 0.62
N SER A 172 -7.97 -10.11 0.92
CA SER A 172 -8.47 -11.49 0.95
C SER A 172 -8.42 -12.11 -0.44
N THR A 173 -8.31 -13.42 -0.48
CA THR A 173 -8.14 -14.16 -1.72
C THR A 173 -9.40 -14.15 -2.57
N ALA A 174 -9.25 -13.99 -3.88
CA ALA A 174 -10.29 -14.20 -4.88
C ALA A 174 -9.76 -15.16 -5.94
N VAL A 175 -10.64 -15.99 -6.50
CA VAL A 175 -10.34 -16.95 -7.56
C VAL A 175 -11.40 -16.87 -8.64
N GLY A 176 -10.99 -17.02 -9.89
CA GLY A 176 -11.86 -17.12 -11.04
C GLY A 176 -11.46 -18.31 -11.88
N VAL A 177 -12.44 -19.08 -12.33
CA VAL A 177 -12.24 -20.26 -13.18
C VAL A 177 -13.22 -20.18 -14.35
N ARG A 178 -12.69 -20.35 -15.55
CA ARG A 178 -13.46 -20.53 -16.78
C ARG A 178 -13.76 -22.01 -16.99
N GLY A 179 -15.03 -22.36 -16.83
CA GLY A 179 -15.57 -23.64 -17.29
C GLY A 179 -15.86 -23.62 -18.79
N LYS A 180 -16.31 -24.76 -19.33
CA LYS A 180 -16.71 -24.88 -20.74
C LYS A 180 -17.86 -23.94 -21.09
N ASP A 181 -18.93 -23.98 -20.28
CA ASP A 181 -20.17 -23.22 -20.50
C ASP A 181 -20.51 -22.31 -19.29
N CYS A 182 -19.56 -22.10 -18.38
CA CYS A 182 -19.75 -21.28 -17.17
C CYS A 182 -18.49 -20.51 -16.78
N ILE A 183 -18.68 -19.43 -16.02
CA ILE A 183 -17.64 -18.70 -15.30
C ILE A 183 -17.98 -18.74 -13.83
N VAL A 184 -17.04 -19.18 -13.00
CA VAL A 184 -17.21 -19.24 -11.55
C VAL A 184 -16.19 -18.33 -10.89
N ILE A 185 -16.66 -17.44 -10.02
CA ILE A 185 -15.82 -16.58 -9.19
C ILE A 185 -16.09 -16.88 -7.73
N GLY A 186 -15.04 -17.22 -7.00
CA GLY A 186 -15.07 -17.44 -5.55
C GLY A 186 -14.22 -16.41 -4.81
N VAL A 187 -14.70 -15.93 -3.67
CA VAL A 187 -13.97 -14.97 -2.85
C VAL A 187 -13.96 -15.41 -1.39
N GLU A 188 -12.84 -15.16 -0.73
CA GLU A 188 -12.72 -15.26 0.72
C GLU A 188 -13.48 -14.10 1.38
N LYS A 189 -14.45 -14.47 2.21
CA LYS A 189 -15.23 -13.59 3.07
C LYS A 189 -14.66 -13.64 4.49
N LYS A 190 -14.29 -12.47 5.02
CA LYS A 190 -13.83 -12.39 6.41
C LYS A 190 -15.02 -12.53 7.35
N SER A 191 -14.80 -13.17 8.50
CA SER A 191 -15.77 -13.19 9.59
C SER A 191 -16.22 -11.78 9.92
N ILE A 192 -17.53 -11.57 9.87
CA ILE A 192 -18.16 -10.29 10.11
C ILE A 192 -18.47 -10.19 11.61
N PRO A 193 -18.13 -9.08 12.28
CA PRO A 193 -18.51 -8.86 13.67
C PRO A 193 -20.02 -9.02 13.86
N ALA A 194 -20.46 -9.60 14.99
CA ALA A 194 -21.88 -9.88 15.24
C ALA A 194 -22.81 -8.65 15.16
N LEU A 195 -22.28 -7.44 15.34
CA LEU A 195 -23.02 -6.18 15.26
C LEU A 195 -23.07 -5.57 13.85
N GLN A 196 -22.36 -6.17 12.88
CA GLN A 196 -22.31 -5.69 11.51
C GLN A 196 -23.26 -6.50 10.63
N ASP A 197 -24.05 -5.80 9.83
CA ASP A 197 -24.96 -6.41 8.87
C ASP A 197 -24.20 -6.98 7.67
N ASP A 198 -24.32 -8.29 7.49
CA ASP A 198 -23.61 -9.08 6.49
C ASP A 198 -23.86 -8.58 5.06
N ARG A 199 -25.08 -8.13 4.75
CA ARG A 199 -25.47 -7.72 3.38
C ARG A 199 -24.69 -6.51 2.85
N THR A 200 -24.01 -5.77 3.72
CA THR A 200 -23.34 -4.51 3.41
C THR A 200 -21.94 -4.69 2.81
N ILE A 201 -21.29 -5.84 3.02
CA ILE A 201 -19.99 -6.15 2.44
C ILE A 201 -20.19 -7.12 1.29
N ARG A 202 -19.90 -6.66 0.07
CA ARG A 202 -19.84 -7.51 -1.13
C ARG A 202 -18.50 -7.31 -1.80
N LYS A 203 -17.95 -8.39 -2.35
CA LYS A 203 -16.73 -8.34 -3.19
C LYS A 203 -16.99 -8.75 -4.62
N ILE A 204 -18.00 -9.58 -4.84
CA ILE A 204 -18.48 -9.90 -6.17
C ILE A 204 -19.48 -8.82 -6.59
N HIS A 205 -19.23 -8.20 -7.74
CA HIS A 205 -20.05 -7.14 -8.29
C HIS A 205 -20.44 -7.48 -9.73
N MET A 206 -21.75 -7.47 -9.99
CA MET A 206 -22.26 -7.46 -11.36
C MET A 206 -22.10 -6.05 -11.91
N ILE A 207 -21.42 -5.91 -13.05
CA ILE A 207 -21.23 -4.63 -13.73
C ILE A 207 -22.13 -4.49 -14.96
N ASP A 208 -22.55 -5.60 -15.53
CA ASP A 208 -23.58 -5.69 -16.57
C ASP A 208 -24.28 -7.06 -16.47
N ASP A 209 -25.29 -7.31 -17.29
CA ASP A 209 -26.06 -8.58 -17.30
C ASP A 209 -25.20 -9.81 -17.66
N HIS A 210 -24.11 -9.59 -18.40
CA HIS A 210 -23.19 -10.62 -18.91
C HIS A 210 -21.77 -10.51 -18.37
N VAL A 211 -21.52 -9.60 -17.40
CA VAL A 211 -20.18 -9.39 -16.82
C VAL A 211 -20.24 -9.21 -15.31
N MET A 212 -19.43 -10.00 -14.62
CA MET A 212 -19.17 -9.88 -13.19
C MET A 212 -17.69 -9.69 -12.89
N LEU A 213 -17.40 -9.12 -11.72
CA LEU A 213 -16.04 -9.00 -11.25
C LEU A 213 -15.92 -9.27 -9.75
N ALA A 214 -14.74 -9.71 -9.34
CA ALA A 214 -14.29 -9.72 -7.96
C ALA A 214 -12.96 -8.98 -7.84
N PHE A 215 -12.59 -8.59 -6.63
CA PHE A 215 -11.35 -7.86 -6.39
C PHE A 215 -10.62 -8.31 -5.13
N ALA A 216 -9.31 -8.09 -5.10
CA ALA A 216 -8.48 -8.13 -3.91
C ALA A 216 -7.77 -6.78 -3.73
N GLY A 217 -7.61 -6.34 -2.47
CA GLY A 217 -6.98 -5.08 -2.09
C GLY A 217 -7.94 -4.12 -1.37
N LEU A 218 -7.79 -2.82 -1.61
CA LEU A 218 -8.57 -1.76 -0.95
C LEU A 218 -10.02 -1.68 -1.47
N SER A 219 -11.02 -2.00 -0.64
CA SER A 219 -12.44 -1.97 -1.04
C SER A 219 -12.96 -0.59 -1.48
N ALA A 220 -12.40 0.49 -0.95
CA ALA A 220 -12.78 1.85 -1.35
C ALA A 220 -12.42 2.13 -2.83
N ASP A 221 -11.24 1.66 -3.25
CA ASP A 221 -10.77 1.77 -4.63
C ASP A 221 -11.64 0.93 -5.58
N ALA A 222 -12.07 -0.25 -5.11
CA ALA A 222 -12.90 -1.14 -5.89
C ALA A 222 -14.25 -0.53 -6.24
N ARG A 223 -14.92 0.13 -5.27
CA ARG A 223 -16.21 0.80 -5.51
C ARG A 223 -16.12 1.83 -6.63
N VAL A 224 -15.07 2.65 -6.64
CA VAL A 224 -14.86 3.66 -7.68
C VAL A 224 -14.70 3.03 -9.06
N LEU A 225 -13.95 1.93 -9.18
CA LEU A 225 -13.74 1.26 -10.45
C LEU A 225 -14.96 0.45 -10.91
N VAL A 226 -15.70 -0.16 -9.99
CA VAL A 226 -16.98 -0.85 -10.27
C VAL A 226 -17.99 0.13 -10.83
N ASP A 227 -18.17 1.28 -10.20
CA ASP A 227 -19.16 2.27 -10.63
C ASP A 227 -18.78 2.87 -11.99
N ARG A 228 -17.49 3.14 -12.23
CA ARG A 228 -17.01 3.56 -13.55
C ARG A 228 -17.22 2.51 -14.63
N ALA A 229 -16.99 1.24 -14.30
CA ALA A 229 -17.20 0.13 -15.23
C ALA A 229 -18.69 -0.01 -15.60
N ARG A 230 -19.59 0.08 -14.62
CA ARG A 230 -21.04 0.07 -14.86
C ARG A 230 -21.50 1.18 -15.78
N ILE A 231 -21.04 2.41 -15.53
CA ILE A 231 -21.35 3.56 -16.38
C ILE A 231 -20.83 3.33 -17.80
N GLU A 232 -19.61 2.81 -17.93
CA GLU A 232 -19.03 2.51 -19.25
C GLU A 232 -19.83 1.45 -20.01
N CYS A 233 -20.21 0.35 -19.36
CA CYS A 233 -21.02 -0.71 -19.99
C CYS A 233 -22.33 -0.13 -20.56
N GLN A 234 -23.04 0.68 -19.77
CA GLN A 234 -24.29 1.30 -20.21
C GLN A 234 -24.09 2.37 -21.28
N SER A 235 -23.03 3.19 -21.16
CA SER A 235 -22.70 4.20 -22.18
C SER A 235 -22.33 3.57 -23.51
N TYR A 236 -21.56 2.49 -23.48
CA TYR A 236 -21.18 1.73 -24.68
C TYR A 236 -22.42 1.14 -25.35
N LYS A 237 -23.27 0.45 -24.57
CA LYS A 237 -24.53 -0.13 -25.06
C LYS A 237 -25.49 0.91 -25.63
N LEU A 238 -25.56 2.11 -25.04
CA LEU A 238 -26.37 3.20 -25.57
C LEU A 238 -25.82 3.76 -26.89
N THR A 239 -24.51 3.78 -27.05
CA THR A 239 -23.86 4.40 -28.22
C THR A 239 -23.78 3.44 -29.41
N LEU A 240 -23.52 2.16 -29.15
CA LEU A 240 -23.24 1.15 -30.17
C LEU A 240 -24.35 0.11 -30.28
N GLU A 241 -25.39 0.19 -29.44
CA GLU A 241 -26.53 -0.76 -29.36
C GLU A 241 -26.15 -2.21 -29.00
N ASP A 242 -24.85 -2.50 -28.88
CA ASP A 242 -24.31 -3.80 -28.48
C ASP A 242 -23.73 -3.78 -27.05
N PRO A 243 -23.81 -4.90 -26.31
CA PRO A 243 -23.13 -5.03 -25.03
C PRO A 243 -21.61 -5.00 -25.17
N VAL A 244 -20.89 -4.55 -24.14
CA VAL A 244 -19.43 -4.57 -24.12
C VAL A 244 -18.87 -5.99 -24.19
N THR A 245 -17.74 -6.20 -24.86
CA THR A 245 -16.99 -7.46 -24.68
C THR A 245 -16.26 -7.46 -23.33
N VAL A 246 -16.04 -8.63 -22.75
CA VAL A 246 -15.32 -8.79 -21.47
C VAL A 246 -13.89 -8.24 -21.62
N ALA A 247 -13.28 -8.44 -22.78
CA ALA A 247 -11.96 -7.92 -23.13
C ALA A 247 -11.94 -6.38 -23.19
N TYR A 248 -12.99 -5.76 -23.74
CA TYR A 248 -13.11 -4.30 -23.82
C TYR A 248 -13.20 -3.68 -22.42
N ILE A 249 -14.12 -4.16 -21.59
CA ILE A 249 -14.34 -3.56 -20.27
C ILE A 249 -13.13 -3.77 -19.34
N SER A 250 -12.44 -4.90 -19.49
CA SER A 250 -11.19 -5.17 -18.79
C SER A 250 -10.08 -4.20 -19.21
N ARG A 251 -9.95 -3.92 -20.51
CA ARG A 251 -9.02 -2.90 -21.04
C ARG A 251 -9.38 -1.49 -20.56
N TYR A 252 -10.67 -1.15 -20.51
CA TYR A 252 -11.13 0.14 -19.98
C TYR A 252 -10.73 0.35 -18.51
N ILE A 253 -10.95 -0.66 -17.67
CA ILE A 253 -10.54 -0.64 -16.26
C ILE A 253 -9.01 -0.53 -16.15
N ALA A 254 -8.27 -1.32 -16.94
CA ALA A 254 -6.81 -1.33 -16.94
C ALA A 254 -6.22 0.02 -17.38
N ASN A 255 -6.76 0.63 -18.44
CA ASN A 255 -6.40 1.97 -18.89
C ASN A 255 -6.72 3.04 -17.83
N THR A 256 -7.84 2.90 -17.12
CA THR A 256 -8.17 3.78 -16.00
C THR A 256 -7.15 3.67 -14.88
N LYS A 257 -6.71 2.45 -14.53
CA LYS A 257 -5.62 2.24 -13.58
C LYS A 257 -4.31 2.87 -14.06
N GLN A 258 -3.95 2.66 -15.32
CA GLN A 258 -2.71 3.20 -15.90
C GLN A 258 -2.67 4.72 -15.92
N ARG A 259 -3.79 5.40 -16.18
CA ARG A 259 -3.84 6.87 -16.10
C ARG A 259 -3.45 7.38 -14.71
N PHE A 260 -3.74 6.63 -13.65
CA PHE A 260 -3.39 7.00 -12.27
C PHE A 260 -1.93 6.69 -11.90
N THR A 261 -1.18 5.96 -12.73
CA THR A 261 0.27 5.74 -12.54
C THR A 261 1.11 6.79 -13.27
N GLN A 262 0.54 7.44 -14.30
CA GLN A 262 1.22 8.44 -15.14
C GLN A 262 0.82 9.88 -14.81
N SER A 263 -0.31 10.09 -14.14
CA SER A 263 -0.79 11.44 -13.79
C SER A 263 -0.25 11.89 -12.42
N PRO A 264 0.37 13.08 -12.32
CA PRO A 264 0.84 13.58 -11.04
C PRO A 264 -0.33 13.85 -10.07
N GLY A 265 -0.05 13.74 -8.77
CA GLY A 265 -1.01 14.12 -7.72
C GLY A 265 -2.13 13.11 -7.45
N ARG A 266 -2.11 11.92 -8.05
CA ARG A 266 -3.05 10.83 -7.76
C ARG A 266 -2.28 9.58 -7.40
N ARG A 267 -2.64 8.90 -6.32
CA ARG A 267 -2.06 7.58 -6.00
C ARG A 267 -2.63 6.50 -6.94
N PRO A 268 -1.86 5.46 -7.27
CA PRO A 268 -2.38 4.28 -7.97
C PRO A 268 -3.50 3.59 -7.19
N PHE A 269 -4.32 2.82 -7.91
CA PHE A 269 -5.34 1.98 -7.29
C PHE A 269 -4.69 0.75 -6.65
N GLY A 270 -4.96 0.52 -5.37
CA GLY A 270 -4.43 -0.60 -4.60
C GLY A 270 -5.27 -1.87 -4.73
N ILE A 271 -5.69 -2.21 -5.96
CA ILE A 271 -6.54 -3.38 -6.22
C ILE A 271 -6.17 -4.13 -7.51
N SER A 272 -6.32 -5.44 -7.44
CA SER A 272 -6.40 -6.32 -8.61
C SER A 272 -7.81 -6.85 -8.74
N MET A 273 -8.28 -7.02 -9.97
CA MET A 273 -9.65 -7.46 -10.25
C MET A 273 -9.65 -8.67 -11.17
N LEU A 274 -10.47 -9.65 -10.85
CA LEU A 274 -10.84 -10.76 -11.73
C LEU A 274 -12.17 -10.41 -12.37
N ILE A 275 -12.24 -10.36 -13.70
CA ILE A 275 -13.40 -9.93 -14.47
C ILE A 275 -13.78 -11.10 -15.35
N GLY A 276 -14.97 -11.64 -15.12
CA GLY A 276 -15.47 -12.82 -15.80
C GLY A 276 -16.84 -12.57 -16.41
N GLY A 277 -17.10 -13.15 -17.57
CA GLY A 277 -18.36 -12.96 -18.27
C GLY A 277 -18.42 -13.73 -19.57
N PHE A 278 -19.43 -13.40 -20.37
CA PHE A 278 -19.64 -13.97 -21.69
C PHE A 278 -19.61 -12.88 -22.75
N ASP A 279 -18.87 -13.08 -23.83
CA ASP A 279 -19.02 -12.23 -25.01
C ASP A 279 -20.34 -12.55 -25.74
N HIS A 280 -20.74 -11.69 -26.68
CA HIS A 280 -21.98 -11.85 -27.45
C HIS A 280 -22.07 -13.18 -28.22
N ASP A 281 -20.91 -13.73 -28.62
CA ASP A 281 -20.80 -15.05 -29.26
C ASP A 281 -21.07 -16.23 -28.29
N GLY A 282 -21.27 -15.94 -27.00
CA GLY A 282 -21.44 -16.94 -25.94
C GLY A 282 -20.14 -17.54 -25.44
N THR A 283 -18.97 -16.99 -25.81
CA THR A 283 -17.69 -17.46 -25.33
C THR A 283 -17.44 -16.96 -23.90
N PRO A 284 -17.23 -17.86 -22.91
CA PRO A 284 -16.86 -17.43 -21.57
C PRO A 284 -15.42 -16.90 -21.57
N ARG A 285 -15.20 -15.77 -20.92
CA ARG A 285 -13.87 -15.15 -20.77
C ARG A 285 -13.60 -14.72 -19.35
N LEU A 286 -12.33 -14.81 -18.95
CA LEU A 286 -11.85 -14.39 -17.64
C LEU A 286 -10.58 -13.55 -17.82
N PHE A 287 -10.58 -12.35 -17.27
CA PHE A 287 -9.45 -11.43 -17.30
C PHE A 287 -9.00 -11.07 -15.89
N LYS A 288 -7.70 -10.82 -15.71
CA LYS A 288 -7.16 -10.20 -14.51
C LYS A 288 -6.61 -8.83 -14.86
N THR A 289 -6.88 -7.82 -14.03
CA THR A 289 -6.27 -6.48 -14.13
C THR A 289 -5.44 -6.18 -12.88
N GLU A 290 -4.27 -5.57 -13.07
CA GLU A 290 -3.32 -5.25 -12.00
C GLU A 290 -3.26 -3.73 -11.71
N PRO A 291 -2.76 -3.29 -10.54
CA PRO A 291 -2.53 -1.88 -10.19
C PRO A 291 -1.71 -1.11 -11.22
N SER A 292 -0.81 -1.79 -11.92
CA SER A 292 0.02 -1.25 -13.00
C SER A 292 -0.76 -0.90 -14.27
N GLY A 293 -2.04 -1.26 -14.35
CA GLY A 293 -2.82 -1.16 -15.59
C GLY A 293 -2.50 -2.26 -16.61
N ALA A 294 -1.73 -3.28 -16.23
CA ALA A 294 -1.64 -4.50 -17.01
C ALA A 294 -2.95 -5.30 -16.92
N TYR A 295 -3.32 -5.96 -18.00
CA TYR A 295 -4.43 -6.91 -18.03
C TYR A 295 -4.12 -8.08 -18.95
N TYR A 296 -4.54 -9.28 -18.55
CA TYR A 296 -4.34 -10.50 -19.32
C TYR A 296 -5.56 -11.41 -19.20
N GLU A 297 -5.80 -12.20 -20.25
CA GLU A 297 -6.82 -13.25 -20.27
C GLU A 297 -6.27 -14.52 -19.61
N TYR A 298 -7.11 -15.22 -18.85
CA TYR A 298 -6.75 -16.43 -18.12
C TYR A 298 -7.85 -17.49 -18.29
N VAL A 299 -7.46 -18.76 -18.19
CA VAL A 299 -8.40 -19.88 -18.07
C VAL A 299 -8.81 -20.10 -16.62
N ALA A 300 -7.88 -19.89 -15.69
CA ALA A 300 -8.13 -19.80 -14.27
C ALA A 300 -7.05 -18.91 -13.65
N ASN A 301 -7.40 -18.11 -12.65
CA ASN A 301 -6.43 -17.30 -11.93
C ASN A 301 -6.94 -16.91 -10.55
N SER A 302 -6.03 -16.49 -9.68
CA SER A 302 -6.31 -16.01 -8.33
C SER A 302 -5.64 -14.65 -8.08
N THR A 303 -6.09 -13.97 -7.03
CA THR A 303 -5.49 -12.73 -6.55
C THR A 303 -5.68 -12.58 -5.03
N GLY A 304 -4.85 -11.78 -4.38
CA GLY A 304 -4.88 -11.55 -2.94
C GLY A 304 -3.81 -12.34 -2.18
N ARG A 305 -3.93 -12.41 -0.85
CA ARG A 305 -2.93 -13.02 0.04
C ARG A 305 -2.61 -14.48 -0.27
N GLY A 306 -3.60 -15.23 -0.72
CA GLY A 306 -3.49 -16.65 -1.07
C GLY A 306 -3.20 -16.91 -2.53
N GLU A 307 -2.81 -15.91 -3.34
CA GLU A 307 -2.66 -16.06 -4.78
C GLU A 307 -1.73 -17.23 -5.16
N LYS A 308 -0.55 -17.31 -4.56
CA LYS A 308 0.46 -18.33 -4.87
C LYS A 308 -0.03 -19.78 -4.66
N PRO A 309 -0.45 -20.21 -3.46
CA PRO A 309 -0.91 -21.58 -3.24
C PRO A 309 -2.17 -21.93 -4.04
N VAL A 310 -3.10 -20.97 -4.22
CA VAL A 310 -4.31 -21.19 -5.03
C VAL A 310 -3.94 -21.39 -6.51
N ARG A 311 -2.99 -20.60 -7.03
CA ARG A 311 -2.54 -20.73 -8.41
C ARG A 311 -1.81 -22.06 -8.65
N GLU A 312 -0.92 -22.47 -7.73
CA GLU A 312 -0.23 -23.77 -7.81
C GLU A 312 -1.25 -24.93 -7.82
N TYR A 313 -2.28 -24.86 -6.97
CA TYR A 313 -3.36 -25.86 -6.99
C TYR A 313 -4.13 -25.89 -8.31
N LEU A 314 -4.46 -24.72 -8.87
CA LEU A 314 -5.14 -24.61 -10.17
C LEU A 314 -4.28 -25.13 -11.31
N GLU A 315 -2.96 -24.87 -11.30
CA GLU A 315 -2.04 -25.37 -12.32
C GLU A 315 -1.97 -26.90 -12.37
N GLU A 316 -2.12 -27.57 -11.22
CA GLU A 316 -2.12 -29.03 -11.12
C GLU A 316 -3.48 -29.66 -11.44
N HIS A 317 -4.59 -29.01 -11.05
CA HIS A 317 -5.93 -29.63 -11.08
C HIS A 317 -6.85 -29.09 -12.18
N TYR A 318 -6.46 -28.04 -12.91
CA TYR A 318 -7.26 -27.53 -14.02
C TYR A 318 -7.19 -28.51 -15.20
N SER A 319 -8.33 -29.13 -15.53
CA SER A 319 -8.49 -30.08 -16.62
C SER A 319 -9.85 -29.91 -17.29
N GLU A 320 -10.02 -30.46 -18.50
CA GLU A 320 -11.32 -30.47 -19.19
C GLU A 320 -12.40 -31.19 -18.39
N GLU A 321 -12.04 -32.24 -17.64
CA GLU A 321 -12.96 -32.97 -16.75
C GLU A 321 -13.41 -32.09 -15.56
N ASN A 322 -12.45 -31.43 -14.90
CA ASN A 322 -12.72 -30.57 -13.75
C ASN A 322 -13.38 -29.24 -14.11
N THR A 323 -13.56 -28.97 -15.41
CA THR A 323 -14.20 -27.75 -15.94
C THR A 323 -15.31 -28.04 -16.95
N ALA A 324 -15.72 -29.30 -17.05
CA ALA A 324 -16.71 -29.78 -18.01
C ALA A 324 -18.09 -29.14 -17.82
N ASP A 325 -18.50 -28.95 -16.56
CA ASP A 325 -19.79 -28.39 -16.20
C ASP A 325 -19.71 -27.45 -14.99
N GLU A 326 -20.86 -26.87 -14.62
CA GLU A 326 -20.98 -25.98 -13.46
C GLU A 326 -20.57 -26.68 -12.15
N ALA A 327 -20.95 -27.95 -11.97
CA ALA A 327 -20.72 -28.66 -10.73
C ALA A 327 -19.24 -28.99 -10.52
N THR A 328 -18.53 -29.45 -11.55
CA THR A 328 -17.09 -29.73 -11.49
C THR A 328 -16.29 -28.43 -11.33
N THR A 329 -16.69 -27.38 -12.06
CA THR A 329 -16.04 -26.05 -11.95
C THR A 329 -16.23 -25.45 -10.55
N LEU A 330 -17.42 -25.58 -9.96
CA LEU A 330 -17.70 -25.18 -8.58
C LEU A 330 -16.81 -25.93 -7.57
N LYS A 331 -16.68 -27.26 -7.73
CA LYS A 331 -15.79 -28.07 -6.88
C LYS A 331 -14.34 -27.60 -7.00
N LEU A 332 -13.86 -27.32 -8.21
CA LEU A 332 -12.49 -26.84 -8.45
C LEU A 332 -12.26 -25.49 -7.73
N VAL A 333 -13.21 -24.55 -7.82
CA VAL A 333 -13.14 -23.27 -7.11
C VAL A 333 -13.11 -23.47 -5.59
N VAL A 334 -14.00 -24.30 -5.04
CA VAL A 334 -14.04 -24.58 -3.58
C VAL A 334 -12.76 -25.24 -3.10
N LYS A 335 -12.26 -26.27 -3.81
CA LYS A 335 -11.01 -26.96 -3.48
C LYS A 335 -9.80 -26.02 -3.54
N SER A 336 -9.78 -25.11 -4.52
CA SER A 336 -8.72 -24.12 -4.64
C SER A 336 -8.74 -23.11 -3.49
N LEU A 337 -9.91 -22.61 -3.07
CA LEU A 337 -10.03 -21.71 -1.93
C LEU A 337 -9.72 -22.41 -0.60
N ALA A 338 -10.04 -23.69 -0.47
CA ALA A 338 -9.74 -24.48 0.73
C ALA A 338 -8.23 -24.55 1.05
N GLN A 339 -7.35 -24.30 0.08
CA GLN A 339 -5.89 -24.21 0.31
C GLN A 339 -5.50 -23.05 1.25
N VAL A 340 -6.35 -22.01 1.36
CA VAL A 340 -6.03 -20.78 2.09
C VAL A 340 -7.15 -20.27 3.00
N VAL A 341 -8.37 -20.78 2.83
CA VAL A 341 -9.55 -20.38 3.61
C VAL A 341 -9.97 -21.55 4.51
N PRO A 342 -10.13 -21.33 5.83
CA PRO A 342 -10.66 -22.34 6.72
C PRO A 342 -12.06 -22.80 6.27
N PRO A 343 -12.39 -24.10 6.45
CA PRO A 343 -13.70 -24.62 6.06
C PRO A 343 -14.82 -23.86 6.78
N GLY A 344 -15.87 -23.51 6.04
CA GLY A 344 -17.04 -22.83 6.56
C GLY A 344 -17.79 -22.07 5.47
N SER A 345 -19.10 -22.31 5.35
CA SER A 345 -19.95 -21.68 4.33
C SER A 345 -20.02 -20.15 4.48
N GLN A 346 -19.80 -19.62 5.69
CA GLN A 346 -19.75 -18.18 5.96
C GLN A 346 -18.42 -17.52 5.56
N ASN A 347 -17.36 -18.31 5.33
CA ASN A 347 -16.02 -17.80 5.02
C ASN A 347 -15.79 -17.61 3.52
N ILE A 348 -16.74 -18.01 2.68
CA ILE A 348 -16.64 -17.92 1.23
C ILE A 348 -17.92 -17.38 0.62
N GLU A 349 -17.80 -16.69 -0.50
CA GLU A 349 -18.91 -16.25 -1.35
C GLU A 349 -18.58 -16.69 -2.77
N ILE A 350 -19.54 -17.30 -3.48
CA ILE A 350 -19.34 -17.84 -4.82
C ILE A 350 -20.45 -17.33 -5.72
N ALA A 351 -20.08 -16.83 -6.90
CA ALA A 351 -21.00 -16.49 -7.96
C ALA A 351 -20.70 -17.31 -9.21
N VAL A 352 -21.77 -17.71 -9.88
CA VAL A 352 -21.73 -18.46 -11.13
C VAL A 352 -22.48 -17.66 -12.19
N MET A 353 -21.88 -17.58 -13.37
CA MET A 353 -22.54 -17.16 -14.58
C MET A 353 -22.49 -18.30 -15.58
N LYS A 354 -23.63 -18.66 -16.16
CA LYS A 354 -23.78 -19.78 -17.09
C LYS A 354 -24.74 -19.40 -18.20
N LYS A 355 -24.50 -19.93 -19.39
CA LYS A 355 -25.45 -19.84 -20.50
C LYS A 355 -26.37 -21.07 -20.49
N VAL A 356 -27.69 -20.86 -20.38
CA VAL A 356 -28.71 -21.91 -20.38
C VAL A 356 -29.76 -21.55 -21.42
N ASN A 357 -29.98 -22.40 -22.44
CA ASN A 357 -30.96 -22.17 -23.52
C ASN A 357 -30.81 -20.81 -24.21
N ASP A 358 -29.58 -20.41 -24.53
CA ASP A 358 -29.22 -19.10 -25.08
C ASP A 358 -29.48 -17.87 -24.19
N GLU A 359 -29.99 -18.07 -22.97
CA GLU A 359 -30.12 -17.02 -21.96
C GLU A 359 -28.97 -17.08 -20.95
N LEU A 360 -28.46 -15.91 -20.57
CA LEU A 360 -27.46 -15.80 -19.52
C LEU A 360 -28.13 -15.84 -18.16
N GLN A 361 -27.74 -16.82 -17.36
CA GLN A 361 -28.16 -16.97 -15.98
C GLN A 361 -26.99 -16.65 -15.06
N GLN A 362 -27.25 -15.80 -14.09
CA GLN A 362 -26.27 -15.41 -13.08
C GLN A 362 -26.88 -15.59 -11.70
N ARG A 363 -26.11 -16.17 -10.78
CA ARG A 363 -26.56 -16.36 -9.39
C ARG A 363 -25.37 -16.35 -8.43
N VAL A 364 -25.62 -15.79 -7.25
CA VAL A 364 -24.75 -15.95 -6.09
C VAL A 364 -25.28 -17.14 -5.31
N LEU A 365 -24.42 -18.10 -4.96
CA LEU A 365 -24.81 -19.29 -4.22
C LEU A 365 -25.28 -18.91 -2.82
N THR A 366 -26.31 -19.61 -2.37
CA THR A 366 -26.79 -19.52 -0.99
C THR A 366 -25.84 -20.22 -0.03
N ILE A 367 -25.94 -19.89 1.27
CA ILE A 367 -25.12 -20.51 2.32
C ILE A 367 -25.33 -22.03 2.35
N ASP A 368 -26.57 -22.48 2.16
CA ASP A 368 -26.93 -23.90 2.17
C ASP A 368 -26.31 -24.67 1.00
N GLU A 369 -26.30 -24.08 -0.19
CA GLU A 369 -25.65 -24.65 -1.38
C GLU A 369 -24.13 -24.75 -1.18
N ILE A 370 -23.52 -23.71 -0.61
CA ILE A 370 -22.09 -23.70 -0.30
C ILE A 370 -21.78 -24.78 0.75
N GLU A 371 -22.61 -24.93 1.78
CA GLU A 371 -22.42 -25.96 2.81
C GLU A 371 -22.53 -27.38 2.22
N ALA A 372 -23.49 -27.61 1.33
CA ALA A 372 -23.61 -28.87 0.62
C ALA A 372 -22.37 -29.18 -0.23
N LEU A 373 -21.85 -28.19 -0.96
CA LEU A 373 -20.63 -28.32 -1.75
C LEU A 373 -19.40 -28.61 -0.87
N LEU A 374 -19.26 -27.92 0.27
CA LEU A 374 -18.17 -28.15 1.22
C LEU A 374 -18.20 -29.58 1.77
N LYS A 375 -19.37 -30.13 2.10
CA LYS A 375 -19.52 -31.52 2.56
C LYS A 375 -19.08 -32.52 1.49
N VAL A 376 -19.45 -32.29 0.23
CA VAL A 376 -19.04 -33.15 -0.90
C VAL A 376 -17.52 -33.08 -1.09
N VAL A 377 -16.94 -31.88 -1.11
CA VAL A 377 -15.50 -31.68 -1.28
C VAL A 377 -14.70 -32.33 -0.14
N GLU A 378 -15.17 -32.20 1.10
CA GLU A 378 -14.51 -32.81 2.26
C GLU A 378 -14.58 -34.34 2.21
N ALA A 379 -15.72 -34.91 1.81
CA ALA A 379 -15.84 -36.36 1.63
C ALA A 379 -14.88 -36.90 0.55
N GLU A 380 -14.75 -36.19 -0.58
CA GLU A 380 -13.80 -36.54 -1.64
C GLU A 380 -12.35 -36.44 -1.15
N ARG A 381 -12.02 -35.42 -0.35
CA ARG A 381 -10.68 -35.25 0.23
C ARG A 381 -10.31 -36.41 1.15
N VAL A 382 -11.20 -36.79 2.06
CA VAL A 382 -11.00 -37.92 2.99
C VAL A 382 -10.85 -39.23 2.22
N ALA A 383 -11.63 -39.44 1.14
CA ALA A 383 -11.51 -40.62 0.30
C ALA A 383 -10.13 -40.69 -0.40
N ALA A 384 -9.68 -39.58 -0.99
CA ALA A 384 -8.37 -39.51 -1.66
C ALA A 384 -7.20 -39.74 -0.67
N GLU A 385 -7.27 -39.17 0.53
CA GLU A 385 -6.27 -39.38 1.59
C GLU A 385 -6.23 -40.85 2.05
N ALA A 386 -7.39 -41.51 2.14
CA ALA A 386 -7.47 -42.92 2.49
C ALA A 386 -6.87 -43.83 1.40
N GLU A 387 -7.09 -43.51 0.12
CA GLU A 387 -6.49 -44.23 -1.01
C GLU A 387 -4.97 -44.04 -1.05
N GLU A 388 -4.47 -42.82 -0.83
CA GLU A 388 -3.04 -42.54 -0.80
C GLU A 388 -2.34 -43.21 0.41
N ALA A 389 -3.03 -43.28 1.56
CA ALA A 389 -2.54 -44.01 2.73
C ALA A 389 -2.54 -45.54 2.50
N ALA A 390 -3.46 -46.05 1.69
CA ALA A 390 -3.51 -47.46 1.32
C ALA A 390 -2.43 -47.81 0.28
N SER A 391 -2.11 -46.90 -0.65
CA SER A 391 -1.07 -47.11 -1.66
C SER A 391 0.35 -47.06 -1.06
N LYS A 392 0.60 -46.22 -0.05
CA LYS A 392 1.89 -46.16 0.68
C LYS A 392 2.16 -47.35 1.61
N LYS A 393 1.14 -48.19 1.88
CA LYS A 393 1.27 -49.41 2.72
C LYS A 393 1.50 -50.69 1.91
N LYS A 394 1.40 -50.62 0.58
CA LYS A 394 1.85 -51.67 -0.36
C LYS A 394 3.25 -51.34 -0.85
#